data_AF-A0A3R5WXN1-F1
#
_entry.id   AF-A0A3R5WXN1-F1
#
_cell.length_a   1.000
_cell.length_b   1.000
_cell.length_c   1.000
_cell.angle_alpha   90.00
_cell.angle_beta   90.00
_cell.angle_gamma   90.00
#
_symmetry.space_group_name_H-M   'P 1'
#
loop_
_entity.id
_entity.type
_entity.pdbx_description
1 polymer ?
#
loop_
_entity_poly.entity_id
_entity_poly.type
_entity_poly.pdbx_seq_one_letter_code
_entity_poly.pdbx_strand_id
1 'polypeptide(L)'
;MQKKRAECSVTILPEIVIPHLEFSEQIRNFLLDSDTFSKTKSGEDVSEVFGLREYRPGDSWQKVHWKMTARQEHIWVKEYSLPIGASIVLAAENGRKEKIPGNFIRAFASLASGFLVYECPCYATWRMAETGQIKRFLLSVQEDYDEMLTVFLKDCREGIGNWDEESYQEAFSERYGRCLVLKEDGTLFVDEEKVWSVAMEKAFREQFLEAVIEV
;
A
#
# COMPACT_ATOMS: atom_id res chain seq x y z
N MET A 1 -6.66 35.94 -33.44
CA MET A 1 -6.02 35.21 -32.31
C MET A 1 -7.10 34.70 -31.37
N GLN A 2 -7.40 33.40 -31.39
CA GLN A 2 -8.31 32.79 -30.41
C GLN A 2 -7.59 32.69 -29.06
N LYS A 3 -8.16 33.30 -28.01
CA LYS A 3 -7.73 33.10 -26.62
C LYS A 3 -7.97 31.63 -26.25
N LYS A 4 -6.90 30.83 -26.17
CA LYS A 4 -6.96 29.51 -25.49
C LYS A 4 -7.39 29.77 -24.04
N ARG A 5 -8.56 29.27 -23.65
CA ARG A 5 -8.95 29.18 -22.24
C ARG A 5 -7.95 28.23 -21.58
N ALA A 6 -7.26 28.68 -20.54
CA ALA A 6 -6.50 27.79 -19.69
C ALA A 6 -7.52 26.90 -18.96
N GLU A 7 -7.52 25.61 -19.26
CA GLU A 7 -8.28 24.62 -18.50
C GLU A 7 -7.55 24.42 -17.18
N CYS A 8 -8.21 24.76 -16.07
CA CYS A 8 -7.73 24.51 -14.72
C CYS A 8 -8.60 23.39 -14.14
N SER A 9 -7.96 22.28 -13.74
CA SER A 9 -8.63 21.20 -13.02
C SER A 9 -8.34 21.35 -11.53
N VAL A 10 -9.39 21.26 -10.71
CA VAL A 10 -9.31 21.23 -9.25
C VAL A 10 -9.70 19.83 -8.80
N THR A 11 -8.85 19.19 -8.01
CA THR A 11 -9.16 17.89 -7.37
C THR A 11 -9.48 18.13 -5.91
N ILE A 12 -10.64 17.64 -5.48
CA ILE A 12 -11.08 17.67 -4.09
C ILE A 12 -10.62 16.36 -3.45
N LEU A 13 -9.83 16.45 -2.38
CA LEU A 13 -9.41 15.28 -1.61
C LEU A 13 -10.56 14.78 -0.73
N PRO A 14 -10.69 13.45 -0.55
CA PRO A 14 -11.68 12.90 0.38
C PRO A 14 -11.33 13.29 1.83
N GLU A 15 -12.35 13.49 2.66
CA GLU A 15 -12.15 13.64 4.10
C GLU A 15 -11.82 12.28 4.72
N ILE A 16 -10.64 12.16 5.32
CA ILE A 16 -10.12 10.93 5.91
C ILE A 16 -10.63 10.76 7.33
N VAL A 17 -11.13 9.56 7.65
CA VAL A 17 -11.55 9.17 9.00
C VAL A 17 -10.77 7.92 9.38
N ILE A 18 -10.04 7.94 10.49
CA ILE A 18 -9.25 6.76 10.91
C ILE A 18 -10.19 5.74 11.56
N PRO A 19 -10.34 4.52 11.01
CA PRO A 19 -11.13 3.45 11.61
C PRO A 19 -10.43 2.84 12.83
N HIS A 20 -11.19 2.11 13.65
CA HIS A 20 -10.60 1.21 14.63
C HIS A 20 -10.23 -0.11 13.96
N LEU A 21 -8.93 -0.39 13.84
CA LEU A 21 -8.40 -1.62 13.26
C LEU A 21 -7.79 -2.48 14.36
N GLU A 22 -8.24 -3.72 14.48
CA GLU A 22 -7.67 -4.70 15.39
C GLU A 22 -6.87 -5.73 14.60
N PHE A 23 -5.58 -5.84 14.87
CA PHE A 23 -4.69 -6.73 14.14
C PHE A 23 -4.39 -8.00 14.93
N SER A 24 -4.65 -9.14 14.30
CA SER A 24 -4.28 -10.45 14.82
C SER A 24 -2.76 -10.64 14.95
N GLU A 25 -2.33 -11.51 15.87
CA GLU A 25 -0.91 -11.84 16.09
C GLU A 25 -0.26 -12.41 14.83
N GLN A 26 -1.02 -13.13 14.00
CA GLN A 26 -0.56 -13.70 12.74
C GLN A 26 -0.07 -12.61 11.78
N ILE A 27 -0.78 -11.48 11.68
CA ILE A 27 -0.40 -10.35 10.84
C ILE A 27 0.85 -9.67 11.37
N ARG A 28 0.93 -9.49 12.69
CA ARG A 28 2.11 -8.88 13.34
C ARG A 28 3.37 -9.71 13.10
N ASN A 29 3.24 -11.04 13.19
CA ASN A 29 4.36 -11.96 12.96
C ASN A 29 4.74 -12.04 11.47
N PHE A 30 3.77 -11.95 10.54
CA PHE A 30 4.04 -12.01 9.10
C PHE A 30 4.98 -10.88 8.62
N LEU A 31 4.88 -9.69 9.21
CA LEU A 31 5.75 -8.56 8.86
C LEU A 31 7.23 -8.82 9.14
N LEU A 32 7.56 -9.74 10.05
CA LEU A 32 8.93 -10.08 10.43
C LEU A 32 9.60 -11.08 9.46
N ASP A 33 8.82 -11.82 8.66
CA ASP A 33 9.28 -12.90 7.77
C ASP A 33 9.23 -12.51 6.28
N SER A 34 9.24 -11.20 5.95
CA SER A 34 9.15 -10.78 4.55
C SER A 34 10.47 -10.97 3.78
N ASP A 35 10.41 -11.70 2.67
CA ASP A 35 11.52 -11.85 1.70
C ASP A 35 11.63 -10.66 0.71
N THR A 36 10.83 -9.62 0.86
CA THR A 36 10.86 -8.43 0.00
C THR A 36 11.64 -7.32 0.68
N PHE A 37 12.48 -6.59 -0.06
CA PHE A 37 13.40 -5.62 0.51
C PHE A 37 13.33 -4.24 -0.16
N SER A 38 13.70 -3.21 0.61
CA SER A 38 13.62 -1.82 0.16
C SER A 38 14.67 -1.53 -0.88
N LYS A 39 14.22 -0.94 -1.99
CA LYS A 39 15.09 -0.46 -3.08
C LYS A 39 15.63 0.96 -2.84
N THR A 40 15.13 1.65 -1.81
CA THR A 40 15.45 3.06 -1.55
C THR A 40 16.06 3.29 -0.16
N LYS A 41 15.92 2.35 0.78
CA LYS A 41 16.38 2.48 2.17
C LYS A 41 17.17 1.26 2.63
N SER A 42 18.32 1.48 3.25
CA SER A 42 19.09 0.43 3.93
C SER A 42 18.47 0.06 5.29
N GLY A 43 18.78 -1.14 5.78
CA GLY A 43 18.30 -1.70 7.04
C GLY A 43 19.35 -2.57 7.74
N GLU A 44 18.89 -3.50 8.58
CA GLU A 44 19.75 -4.36 9.39
C GLU A 44 19.75 -5.83 8.97
N ASP A 45 18.99 -6.19 7.94
CA ASP A 45 18.82 -7.59 7.53
C ASP A 45 20.00 -8.10 6.70
N VAL A 46 20.76 -9.02 7.31
CA VAL A 46 21.99 -9.57 6.73
C VAL A 46 21.76 -10.52 5.55
N SER A 47 20.51 -10.93 5.29
CA SER A 47 20.16 -11.85 4.20
C SER A 47 20.26 -11.18 2.82
N GLU A 48 20.08 -9.86 2.74
CA GLU A 48 20.23 -9.10 1.50
C GLU A 48 21.16 -7.88 1.68
N VAL A 49 21.99 -7.62 0.67
CA VAL A 49 22.89 -6.46 0.64
C VAL A 49 22.26 -5.37 -0.23
N PHE A 50 21.79 -4.30 0.41
CA PHE A 50 21.25 -3.10 -0.24
C PHE A 50 22.28 -2.43 -1.15
N GLY A 51 23.51 -2.34 -0.68
CA GLY A 51 24.57 -1.64 -1.38
C GLY A 51 25.93 -1.76 -0.71
N LEU A 52 26.91 -1.12 -1.35
CA LEU A 52 28.26 -0.99 -0.83
C LEU A 52 28.58 0.48 -0.68
N ARG A 53 29.25 0.82 0.42
CA ARG A 53 29.82 2.17 0.60
C ARG A 53 31.21 2.10 1.23
N GLU A 54 31.91 3.23 1.16
CA GLU A 54 33.19 3.39 1.84
C GLU A 54 33.00 3.40 3.38
N TYR A 55 33.98 2.85 4.08
CA TYR A 55 34.03 2.78 5.54
C TYR A 55 33.98 4.18 6.17
N ARG A 56 33.21 4.30 7.26
CA ARG A 56 33.15 5.48 8.11
C ARG A 56 33.53 5.09 9.54
N PRO A 57 34.19 5.96 10.31
CA PRO A 57 34.48 5.69 11.72
C PRO A 57 33.22 5.28 12.47
N GLY A 58 33.28 4.13 13.15
CA GLY A 58 32.13 3.52 13.85
C GLY A 58 31.51 2.33 13.13
N ASP A 59 31.85 2.08 11.86
CA ASP A 59 31.39 0.88 11.17
C ASP A 59 32.01 -0.40 11.74
N SER A 60 31.19 -1.44 11.83
CA SER A 60 31.62 -2.77 12.28
C SER A 60 32.51 -3.46 11.23
N TRP A 61 33.63 -4.00 11.68
CA TRP A 61 34.54 -4.82 10.86
C TRP A 61 33.87 -6.04 10.24
N GLN A 62 32.79 -6.55 10.85
CA GLN A 62 32.01 -7.68 10.32
C GLN A 62 31.25 -7.30 9.04
N LYS A 63 30.96 -6.01 8.83
CA LYS A 63 30.29 -5.51 7.62
C LYS A 63 31.26 -5.32 6.45
N VAL A 64 32.58 -5.46 6.63
CA VAL A 64 33.56 -5.24 5.56
C VAL A 64 33.36 -6.23 4.41
N HIS A 65 33.29 -5.70 3.18
CA HIS A 65 33.27 -6.51 1.97
C HIS A 65 34.70 -6.79 1.50
N TRP A 66 35.36 -7.79 2.11
CA TRP A 66 36.77 -8.09 1.90
C TRP A 66 37.20 -8.23 0.44
N LYS A 67 36.36 -8.84 -0.41
CA LYS A 67 36.66 -9.01 -1.85
C LYS A 67 36.66 -7.69 -2.63
N MET A 68 35.89 -6.68 -2.20
CA MET A 68 35.83 -5.37 -2.86
C MET A 68 36.95 -4.49 -2.34
N THR A 69 37.15 -4.47 -1.02
CA THR A 69 38.31 -3.84 -0.37
C THR A 69 39.64 -4.34 -0.94
N ALA A 70 39.80 -5.64 -1.18
CA ALA A 70 41.04 -6.18 -1.76
C ALA A 70 41.31 -5.72 -3.21
N ARG A 71 40.29 -5.22 -3.92
CA ARG A 71 40.39 -4.72 -5.30
C ARG A 71 40.49 -3.20 -5.38
N GLN A 72 40.27 -2.51 -4.27
CA GLN A 72 40.21 -1.05 -4.17
C GLN A 72 41.29 -0.57 -3.21
N GLU A 73 41.60 0.72 -3.24
CA GLU A 73 42.56 1.32 -2.29
C GLU A 73 41.92 1.66 -0.93
N HIS A 74 40.58 1.62 -0.85
CA HIS A 74 39.80 2.00 0.32
C HIS A 74 39.01 0.81 0.90
N ILE A 75 38.64 0.89 2.18
CA ILE A 75 37.83 -0.14 2.84
C ILE A 75 36.36 0.08 2.51
N TRP A 76 35.70 -0.96 2.02
CA TRP A 76 34.28 -0.93 1.72
C TRP A 76 33.48 -1.81 2.67
N VAL A 77 32.32 -1.30 3.08
CA VAL A 77 31.37 -1.97 3.97
C VAL A 77 30.06 -2.25 3.25
N LYS A 78 29.45 -3.37 3.58
CA LYS A 78 28.10 -3.75 3.15
C LYS A 78 27.08 -2.93 3.93
N GLU A 79 26.15 -2.32 3.20
CA GLU A 79 24.88 -1.86 3.75
C GLU A 79 23.85 -2.94 3.51
N TYR A 80 23.21 -3.36 4.58
CA TYR A 80 22.20 -4.40 4.56
C TYR A 80 20.86 -3.80 4.19
N SER A 81 19.95 -4.63 3.72
CA SER A 81 18.64 -4.17 3.29
C SER A 81 17.65 -4.08 4.45
N LEU A 82 16.55 -3.38 4.18
CA LEU A 82 15.39 -3.32 5.04
C LEU A 82 14.32 -4.21 4.43
N PRO A 83 13.89 -5.31 5.08
CA PRO A 83 12.74 -6.07 4.61
C PRO A 83 11.53 -5.14 4.61
N ILE A 84 10.91 -4.97 3.45
CA ILE A 84 9.66 -4.27 3.25
C ILE A 84 8.67 -5.23 2.62
N GLY A 85 7.69 -5.63 3.38
CA GLY A 85 6.55 -6.39 2.90
C GLY A 85 5.31 -5.98 3.66
N ALA A 86 4.17 -6.27 3.07
CA ALA A 86 2.88 -6.07 3.70
C ALA A 86 2.22 -7.42 3.92
N SER A 87 1.72 -7.64 5.13
CA SER A 87 0.88 -8.77 5.48
C SER A 87 -0.55 -8.63 4.97
N ILE A 88 -0.92 -7.44 4.51
CA ILE A 88 -2.29 -7.08 4.16
C ILE A 88 -2.34 -6.58 2.73
N VAL A 89 -3.28 -7.09 1.95
CA VAL A 89 -3.74 -6.48 0.70
C VAL A 89 -5.05 -5.75 0.97
N LEU A 90 -5.15 -4.49 0.54
CA LEU A 90 -6.38 -3.69 0.53
C LEU A 90 -6.77 -3.42 -0.93
N ALA A 91 -7.77 -4.16 -1.41
CA ALA A 91 -8.30 -4.07 -2.76
C ALA A 91 -9.54 -3.18 -2.84
N ALA A 92 -9.57 -2.33 -3.88
CA ALA A 92 -10.76 -1.60 -4.29
C ALA A 92 -11.43 -2.33 -5.47
N GLU A 93 -12.66 -2.77 -5.25
CA GLU A 93 -13.50 -3.42 -6.24
C GLU A 93 -14.63 -2.48 -6.68
N ASN A 94 -14.82 -2.36 -8.00
CA ASN A 94 -16.02 -1.75 -8.55
C ASN A 94 -16.52 -2.60 -9.73
N GLY A 95 -17.59 -3.35 -9.49
CA GLY A 95 -18.19 -4.19 -10.53
C GLY A 95 -19.11 -3.46 -11.51
N ARG A 96 -19.38 -2.17 -11.26
CA ARG A 96 -20.32 -1.38 -12.05
C ARG A 96 -19.59 -0.48 -13.03
N LYS A 97 -20.12 -0.37 -14.25
CA LYS A 97 -19.68 0.63 -15.25
C LYS A 97 -20.13 2.06 -14.93
N GLU A 98 -20.77 2.24 -13.78
CA GLU A 98 -21.30 3.52 -13.33
C GLU A 98 -20.22 4.35 -12.64
N LYS A 99 -20.54 5.62 -12.37
CA LYS A 99 -19.66 6.52 -11.64
C LYS A 99 -19.43 5.99 -10.23
N ILE A 100 -18.16 5.86 -9.84
CA ILE A 100 -17.76 5.41 -8.51
C ILE A 100 -18.33 6.35 -7.43
N PRO A 101 -19.01 5.83 -6.39
CA PRO A 101 -19.54 6.65 -5.30
C PRO A 101 -18.44 7.40 -4.55
N GLY A 102 -18.67 8.66 -4.19
CA GLY A 102 -17.69 9.45 -3.42
C GLY A 102 -17.39 8.84 -2.04
N ASN A 103 -18.36 8.18 -1.42
CA ASN A 103 -18.19 7.50 -0.14
C ASN A 103 -17.32 6.23 -0.26
N PHE A 104 -17.31 5.57 -1.41
CA PHE A 104 -16.39 4.45 -1.67
C PHE A 104 -14.95 4.93 -1.70
N ILE A 105 -14.69 6.01 -2.45
CA ILE A 105 -13.36 6.64 -2.53
C ILE A 105 -12.88 7.04 -1.14
N ARG A 106 -13.79 7.61 -0.35
CA ARG A 106 -13.53 8.03 1.03
C ARG A 106 -13.24 6.86 1.96
N ALA A 107 -14.02 5.79 1.89
CA ALA A 107 -13.80 4.57 2.67
C ALA A 107 -12.43 3.94 2.36
N PHE A 108 -12.10 3.80 1.08
CA PHE A 108 -10.81 3.24 0.65
C PHE A 108 -9.64 4.08 1.16
N ALA A 109 -9.68 5.39 0.95
CA ALA A 109 -8.66 6.32 1.41
C ALA A 109 -8.52 6.32 2.94
N SER A 110 -9.63 6.11 3.66
CA SER A 110 -9.67 6.03 5.12
C SER A 110 -9.07 4.72 5.65
N LEU A 111 -9.39 3.57 5.04
CA LEU A 111 -8.77 2.28 5.37
C LEU A 111 -7.25 2.33 5.14
N ALA A 112 -6.83 2.80 3.95
CA ALA A 112 -5.43 2.94 3.58
C ALA A 112 -4.65 3.83 4.57
N SER A 113 -5.25 4.95 5.00
CA SER A 113 -4.64 5.82 6.01
C SER A 113 -4.62 5.17 7.39
N GLY A 114 -5.64 4.39 7.75
CA GLY A 114 -5.68 3.62 8.99
C GLY A 114 -4.46 2.71 9.12
N PHE A 115 -4.17 1.89 8.11
CA PHE A 115 -3.00 1.00 8.13
C PHE A 115 -1.68 1.72 8.40
N LEU A 116 -1.49 2.92 7.83
CA LEU A 116 -0.31 3.74 8.10
C LEU A 116 -0.25 4.27 9.54
N VAL A 117 -1.38 4.73 10.08
CA VAL A 117 -1.46 5.23 11.46
C VAL A 117 -1.16 4.13 12.49
N TYR A 118 -1.57 2.89 12.21
CA TYR A 118 -1.25 1.74 13.05
C TYR A 118 0.11 1.11 12.76
N GLU A 119 0.94 1.75 11.91
CA GLU A 119 2.27 1.28 11.52
C GLU A 119 2.26 -0.16 10.98
N CYS A 120 1.19 -0.51 10.25
CA CYS A 120 1.01 -1.82 9.64
C CYS A 120 1.05 -1.68 8.12
N PRO A 121 2.19 -1.95 7.46
CA PRO A 121 2.31 -1.81 6.01
C PRO A 121 1.27 -2.65 5.26
N CYS A 122 0.61 -2.05 4.27
CA CYS A 122 -0.39 -2.73 3.44
C CYS A 122 -0.14 -2.49 1.94
N TYR A 123 -0.52 -3.44 1.09
CA TYR A 123 -0.60 -3.23 -0.36
C TYR A 123 -1.98 -2.69 -0.74
N ALA A 124 -2.05 -1.42 -1.14
CA ALA A 124 -3.27 -0.87 -1.73
C ALA A 124 -3.32 -1.18 -3.23
N THR A 125 -4.44 -1.72 -3.71
CA THR A 125 -4.53 -2.23 -5.09
C THR A 125 -5.93 -2.09 -5.71
N TRP A 126 -5.96 -1.97 -7.03
CA TRP A 126 -7.18 -2.00 -7.84
C TRP A 126 -6.86 -2.45 -9.27
N ARG A 127 -7.86 -2.98 -9.96
CA ARG A 127 -7.78 -3.40 -11.35
C ARG A 127 -8.36 -2.31 -12.26
N MET A 128 -7.66 -1.91 -13.30
CA MET A 128 -8.19 -0.99 -14.32
C MET A 128 -9.27 -1.68 -15.15
N ALA A 129 -10.42 -1.03 -15.34
CA ALA A 129 -11.55 -1.64 -16.06
C ALA A 129 -11.26 -1.85 -17.56
N GLU A 130 -10.55 -0.92 -18.19
CA GLU A 130 -10.24 -0.97 -19.63
C GLU A 130 -9.12 -1.96 -19.96
N THR A 131 -7.99 -1.87 -19.25
CA THR A 131 -6.78 -2.64 -19.60
C THR A 131 -6.69 -3.97 -18.87
N GLY A 132 -7.44 -4.14 -17.77
CA GLY A 132 -7.28 -5.26 -16.85
C GLY A 132 -5.98 -5.24 -16.04
N GLN A 133 -5.16 -4.20 -16.18
CA GLN A 133 -3.93 -4.05 -15.43
C GLN A 133 -4.25 -3.86 -13.94
N ILE A 134 -3.57 -4.61 -13.08
CA ILE A 134 -3.60 -4.40 -11.64
C ILE A 134 -2.52 -3.40 -11.27
N LYS A 135 -2.91 -2.36 -10.54
CA LYS A 135 -1.99 -1.41 -9.90
C LYS A 135 -1.88 -1.75 -8.42
N ARG A 136 -0.66 -1.63 -7.88
CA ARG A 136 -0.37 -1.98 -6.49
C ARG A 136 0.66 -1.03 -5.89
N PHE A 137 0.33 -0.45 -4.74
CA PHE A 137 1.17 0.46 -3.98
C PHE A 137 1.48 -0.17 -2.61
N LEU A 138 2.74 -0.20 -2.21
CA LEU A 138 3.11 -0.54 -0.83
C LEU A 138 2.97 0.71 0.00
N LEU A 139 2.09 0.71 0.98
CA LEU A 139 1.88 1.82 1.90
C LEU A 139 2.68 1.56 3.17
N SER A 140 3.79 2.27 3.32
CA SER A 140 4.65 2.20 4.50
C SER A 140 4.90 3.57 5.13
N VAL A 141 4.84 4.64 4.32
CA VAL A 141 5.02 6.03 4.74
C VAL A 141 3.95 6.93 4.12
N GLN A 142 3.89 8.19 4.57
CA GLN A 142 2.91 9.17 4.10
C GLN A 142 3.08 9.48 2.60
N GLU A 143 4.31 9.50 2.08
CA GLU A 143 4.57 9.75 0.67
C GLU A 143 3.96 8.65 -0.23
N ASP A 144 4.02 7.39 0.20
CA ASP A 144 3.41 6.26 -0.53
C ASP A 144 1.89 6.44 -0.63
N TYR A 145 1.27 6.92 0.46
CA TYR A 145 -0.16 7.19 0.53
C TYR A 145 -0.59 8.31 -0.40
N ASP A 146 0.15 9.43 -0.39
CA ASP A 146 -0.18 10.60 -1.19
C ASP A 146 -0.06 10.28 -2.70
N GLU A 147 0.96 9.50 -3.07
CA GLU A 147 1.12 8.98 -4.43
C GLU A 147 -0.05 8.06 -4.79
N MET A 148 -0.32 7.04 -3.96
CA MET A 148 -1.41 6.10 -4.16
C MET A 148 -2.75 6.82 -4.32
N LEU A 149 -3.08 7.77 -3.42
CA LEU A 149 -4.35 8.49 -3.42
C LEU A 149 -4.51 9.33 -4.69
N THR A 150 -3.43 9.96 -5.16
CA THR A 150 -3.45 10.75 -6.39
C THR A 150 -3.77 9.87 -7.59
N VAL A 151 -3.12 8.71 -7.71
CA VAL A 151 -3.36 7.77 -8.81
C VAL A 151 -4.75 7.15 -8.70
N PHE A 152 -5.17 6.75 -7.50
CA PHE A 152 -6.48 6.17 -7.24
C PHE A 152 -7.62 7.12 -7.62
N LEU A 153 -7.53 8.41 -7.25
CA LEU A 153 -8.53 9.41 -7.60
C LEU A 153 -8.63 9.65 -9.11
N LYS A 154 -7.51 9.56 -9.83
CA LYS A 154 -7.47 9.65 -11.28
C LYS A 154 -8.13 8.41 -11.91
N ASP A 155 -7.70 7.23 -11.48
CA ASP A 155 -8.15 5.95 -12.03
C ASP A 155 -9.63 5.69 -11.72
N CYS A 156 -10.13 6.18 -10.59
CA CYS A 156 -11.56 6.14 -10.29
C CYS A 156 -12.42 6.93 -11.31
N ARG A 157 -11.84 7.92 -11.99
CA ARG A 157 -12.53 8.66 -13.08
C ARG A 157 -12.48 7.91 -14.41
N GLU A 158 -11.43 7.14 -14.64
CA GLU A 158 -11.23 6.32 -15.84
C GLU A 158 -12.00 5.00 -15.75
N GLY A 159 -12.19 4.48 -14.52
CA GLY A 159 -12.93 3.26 -14.22
C GLY A 159 -12.01 2.17 -13.68
N ILE A 160 -12.33 1.67 -12.49
CA ILE A 160 -11.75 0.45 -11.92
C ILE A 160 -12.76 -0.69 -12.04
N GLY A 161 -12.26 -1.92 -12.12
CA GLY A 161 -13.05 -3.14 -12.33
C GLY A 161 -13.12 -4.04 -11.10
N ASN A 162 -13.50 -5.29 -11.34
CA ASN A 162 -13.56 -6.30 -10.30
C ASN A 162 -12.17 -6.64 -9.75
N TRP A 163 -12.10 -6.88 -8.45
CA TRP A 163 -10.97 -7.54 -7.84
C TRP A 163 -10.89 -8.98 -8.31
N ASP A 164 -9.66 -9.44 -8.54
CA ASP A 164 -9.36 -10.82 -8.95
C ASP A 164 -8.01 -11.22 -8.34
N GLU A 165 -8.06 -12.14 -7.40
CA GLU A 165 -6.90 -12.63 -6.67
C GLU A 165 -5.97 -13.45 -7.57
N GLU A 166 -6.49 -14.20 -8.53
CA GLU A 166 -5.67 -14.98 -9.47
C GLU A 166 -4.81 -14.06 -10.33
N SER A 167 -5.44 -13.06 -10.97
CA SER A 167 -4.71 -12.01 -11.71
C SER A 167 -3.69 -11.27 -10.84
N TYR A 168 -3.98 -11.06 -9.54
CA TYR A 168 -3.03 -10.41 -8.63
C TYR A 168 -1.79 -11.27 -8.42
N GLN A 169 -1.97 -12.57 -8.11
CA GLN A 169 -0.88 -13.52 -7.89
C GLN A 169 -0.06 -13.79 -9.16
N GLU A 170 -0.67 -13.68 -10.34
CA GLU A 170 0.04 -13.73 -11.62
C GLU A 170 0.92 -12.50 -11.84
N ALA A 171 0.44 -11.31 -11.43
CA ALA A 171 1.15 -10.05 -11.58
C ALA A 171 2.22 -9.81 -10.51
N PHE A 172 2.01 -10.33 -9.30
CA PHE A 172 2.79 -10.07 -8.10
C PHE A 172 3.08 -11.38 -7.38
N SER A 173 4.36 -11.70 -7.17
CA SER A 173 4.79 -12.95 -6.52
C SER A 173 4.84 -12.84 -4.98
N GLU A 174 4.54 -11.67 -4.43
CA GLU A 174 4.61 -11.41 -3.00
C GLU A 174 3.50 -12.15 -2.24
N ARG A 175 3.90 -12.82 -1.15
CA ARG A 175 2.94 -13.40 -0.20
C ARG A 175 2.29 -12.28 0.61
N TYR A 176 1.00 -12.45 0.92
CA TYR A 176 0.30 -11.69 1.95
C TYR A 176 -0.40 -12.65 2.91
N GLY A 177 -0.73 -12.16 4.10
CA GLY A 177 -1.44 -12.90 5.13
C GLY A 177 -2.96 -12.79 5.03
N ARG A 178 -3.48 -11.58 4.77
CA ARG A 178 -4.93 -11.30 4.67
C ARG A 178 -5.24 -10.39 3.48
N CYS A 179 -6.40 -10.57 2.88
CA CYS A 179 -6.92 -9.73 1.80
C CYS A 179 -8.22 -9.05 2.22
N LEU A 180 -8.21 -7.72 2.22
CA LEU A 180 -9.36 -6.87 2.44
C LEU A 180 -9.89 -6.37 1.11
N VAL A 181 -11.16 -6.62 0.80
CA VAL A 181 -11.79 -6.15 -0.44
C VAL A 181 -12.93 -5.21 -0.09
N LEU A 182 -12.75 -3.92 -0.41
CA LEU A 182 -13.80 -2.92 -0.33
C LEU A 182 -14.53 -2.86 -1.67
N LYS A 183 -15.84 -3.07 -1.65
CA LYS A 183 -16.71 -2.99 -2.84
C LYS A 183 -17.38 -1.62 -2.98
N GLU A 184 -17.85 -1.32 -4.19
CA GLU A 184 -18.44 -0.01 -4.51
C GLU A 184 -19.71 0.33 -3.72
N ASP A 185 -20.36 -0.68 -3.13
CA ASP A 185 -21.55 -0.52 -2.28
C ASP A 185 -21.23 -0.24 -0.80
N GLY A 186 -19.93 -0.21 -0.44
CA GLY A 186 -19.46 0.07 0.92
C GLY A 186 -19.35 -1.16 1.80
N THR A 187 -19.49 -2.35 1.24
CA THR A 187 -19.21 -3.60 1.93
C THR A 187 -17.70 -3.87 1.92
N LEU A 188 -17.18 -4.31 3.06
CA LEU A 188 -15.80 -4.71 3.25
C LEU A 188 -15.78 -6.21 3.58
N PHE A 189 -14.98 -6.93 2.81
CA PHE A 189 -14.71 -8.34 3.01
C PHE A 189 -13.28 -8.51 3.51
N VAL A 190 -13.05 -9.50 4.38
CA VAL A 190 -11.73 -9.99 4.76
C VAL A 190 -11.71 -11.48 4.41
N ASP A 191 -10.80 -11.91 3.53
CA ASP A 191 -10.69 -13.30 3.05
C ASP A 191 -12.04 -13.92 2.66
N GLU A 192 -12.80 -13.22 1.81
CA GLU A 192 -14.15 -13.61 1.33
C GLU A 192 -15.27 -13.55 2.39
N GLU A 193 -14.97 -13.34 3.66
CA GLU A 193 -15.97 -13.14 4.72
C GLU A 193 -16.35 -11.66 4.82
N LYS A 194 -17.65 -11.36 4.78
CA LYS A 194 -18.15 -9.99 4.97
C LYS A 194 -18.00 -9.58 6.44
N VAL A 195 -17.05 -8.71 6.74
CA VAL A 195 -16.80 -8.24 8.12
C VAL A 195 -17.51 -6.92 8.43
N TRP A 196 -17.77 -6.10 7.41
CA TRP A 196 -18.32 -4.77 7.65
C TRP A 196 -19.09 -4.24 6.44
N SER A 197 -20.04 -3.36 6.69
CA SER A 197 -20.71 -2.60 5.62
C SER A 197 -21.17 -1.25 6.12
N VAL A 198 -20.84 -0.21 5.37
CA VAL A 198 -21.37 1.13 5.60
C VAL A 198 -22.65 1.33 4.81
N ALA A 199 -23.66 1.88 5.46
CA ALA A 199 -24.78 2.46 4.75
C ALA A 199 -24.28 3.77 4.14
N MET A 200 -24.12 3.82 2.81
CA MET A 200 -23.52 4.93 2.08
C MET A 200 -24.30 6.28 2.11
N GLU A 201 -25.14 6.50 3.13
CA GLU A 201 -25.82 7.77 3.44
C GLU A 201 -25.11 8.59 4.54
N LYS A 202 -25.72 9.71 4.96
CA LYS A 202 -25.14 10.85 5.73
C LYS A 202 -24.35 10.53 7.01
N ALA A 203 -24.33 9.29 7.48
CA ALA A 203 -23.69 8.87 8.73
C ALA A 203 -22.28 8.25 8.56
N PHE A 204 -21.66 8.33 7.37
CA PHE A 204 -20.34 7.74 7.09
C PHE A 204 -19.31 7.93 8.22
N ARG A 205 -19.16 9.17 8.71
CA ARG A 205 -18.15 9.51 9.72
C ARG A 205 -18.39 8.82 11.07
N GLU A 206 -19.63 8.75 11.52
CA GLU A 206 -20.00 8.09 12.78
C GLU A 206 -19.82 6.57 12.64
N GLN A 207 -20.30 5.99 11.54
CA GLN A 207 -20.19 4.56 11.25
C GLN A 207 -18.73 4.08 11.17
N PHE A 208 -17.83 4.90 10.61
CA PHE A 208 -16.41 4.55 10.51
C PHE A 208 -15.66 4.67 11.83
N LEU A 209 -16.06 5.61 12.71
CA LEU A 209 -15.46 5.76 14.04
C LEU A 209 -15.90 4.66 15.01
N GLU A 210 -17.13 4.18 14.87
CA GLU A 210 -17.67 3.07 15.66
C GLU A 210 -17.30 1.69 15.09
N ALA A 211 -16.81 1.63 13.84
CA ALA A 211 -16.41 0.39 13.21
C ALA A 211 -15.16 -0.19 13.89
N VAL A 212 -15.31 -1.41 14.42
CA VAL A 212 -14.19 -2.29 14.77
C VAL A 212 -14.01 -3.26 13.62
N ILE A 213 -12.89 -3.14 12.92
CA ILE A 213 -12.55 -4.03 11.81
C ILE A 213 -11.45 -4.95 12.28
N GLU A 214 -11.79 -6.22 12.44
CA GLU A 214 -10.83 -7.28 12.74
C GLU A 214 -10.06 -7.63 11.46
N VAL A 215 -8.75 -7.42 11.52
CA VAL A 215 -7.78 -7.67 10.46
C VAL A 215 -6.91 -8.84 10.86
#